data_AF-A0A2W1JYW0-F1
#
_entry.id   AF-A0A2W1JYW0-F1
#
_cell.length_a   1.000
_cell.length_b   1.000
_cell.length_c   1.000
_cell.angle_alpha   90.00
_cell.angle_beta   90.00
_cell.angle_gamma   90.00
#
_symmetry.space_group_name_H-M   'P 1'
#
loop_
_entity.id
_entity.type
_entity.pdbx_description
1 polymer ?
#
loop_
_entity_poly.entity_id
_entity_poly.type
_entity_poly.pdbx_seq_one_letter_code
_entity_poly.pdbx_strand_id
1 'polypeptide(L)'
;MSPYTHMVKAEENGISSYENIQSDWSEWKTTSCFKYLNYRVKKGETAKKWYIEFKNNYNQNISMSVTIKNGFGGDRSTIKSGETKKSYYFTDVEYASRIDFVVDKVKFNDTSWSGPYAECDY
;
A
#
# COMPACT_ATOMS: atom_id res chain seq x y z
N MET A 1 -28.07 12.47 -4.13
CA MET A 1 -26.71 12.43 -4.69
C MET A 1 -25.76 12.68 -3.54
N SER A 2 -25.08 11.65 -3.03
CA SER A 2 -24.21 11.79 -1.85
C SER A 2 -22.80 12.15 -2.30
N PRO A 3 -22.22 13.27 -1.84
CA PRO A 3 -20.81 13.58 -2.02
C PRO A 3 -19.97 12.72 -1.07
N TYR A 4 -18.64 12.83 -1.15
CA TYR A 4 -17.66 12.20 -0.25
C TYR A 4 -17.22 10.78 -0.65
N THR A 5 -16.42 10.73 -1.72
CA THR A 5 -15.35 9.75 -1.82
C THR A 5 -14.04 10.52 -1.63
N HIS A 6 -13.63 10.71 -0.38
CA HIS A 6 -12.26 11.14 -0.11
C HIS A 6 -11.36 9.96 -0.44
N MET A 7 -10.90 9.92 -1.69
CA MET A 7 -9.83 9.02 -2.10
C MET A 7 -8.61 9.37 -1.25
N VAL A 8 -8.32 8.52 -0.27
CA VAL A 8 -7.09 8.55 0.49
C VAL A 8 -5.93 8.25 -0.46
N LYS A 9 -5.44 9.28 -1.15
CA LYS A 9 -4.28 9.17 -2.03
C LYS A 9 -3.02 9.21 -1.17
N ALA A 10 -2.52 8.03 -0.82
CA ALA A 10 -1.08 7.89 -0.61
C ALA A 10 -0.44 7.83 -2.00
N GLU A 11 -0.16 8.97 -2.62
CA GLU A 11 0.68 9.00 -3.83
C GLU A 11 2.13 8.83 -3.42
N GLU A 12 2.51 7.57 -3.25
CA GLU A 12 3.83 7.20 -2.77
C GLU A 12 4.78 6.97 -3.94
N ASN A 13 5.67 7.94 -4.18
CA ASN A 13 6.72 7.78 -5.19
C ASN A 13 7.75 6.74 -4.71
N GLY A 14 7.67 5.52 -5.25
CA GLY A 14 8.75 4.55 -5.22
C GLY A 14 10.02 5.12 -5.86
N ILE A 15 11.17 4.87 -5.24
CA ILE A 15 12.50 5.39 -5.60
C ILE A 15 12.80 5.26 -7.10
N SER A 16 13.28 6.32 -7.75
CA SER A 16 13.88 6.23 -9.09
C SER A 16 15.27 5.60 -9.00
N SER A 17 15.49 4.46 -9.65
CA SER A 17 16.85 4.04 -10.00
C SER A 17 16.94 3.93 -11.53
N TYR A 18 17.86 4.70 -12.10
CA TYR A 18 18.22 4.63 -13.52
C TYR A 18 19.09 3.40 -13.82
N GLU A 19 19.40 2.56 -12.82
CA GLU A 19 20.23 1.37 -12.96
C GLU A 19 19.53 0.11 -12.39
N ASN A 20 19.06 -0.69 -13.34
CA ASN A 20 18.58 -2.07 -13.40
C ASN A 20 18.56 -3.06 -12.22
N ILE A 21 18.92 -2.79 -10.96
CA ILE A 21 18.78 -3.80 -9.89
C ILE A 21 18.39 -3.16 -8.55
N GLN A 22 17.11 -2.81 -8.37
CA GLN A 22 16.55 -2.61 -7.03
C GLN A 22 16.21 -4.00 -6.42
N SER A 23 17.23 -4.80 -6.11
CA SER A 23 17.04 -6.13 -5.50
C SER A 23 16.69 -6.07 -4.02
N ASP A 24 16.91 -4.94 -3.35
CA ASP A 24 16.66 -4.79 -1.92
C ASP A 24 15.41 -3.98 -1.61
N TRP A 25 14.94 -4.14 -0.39
CA TRP A 25 13.83 -3.35 0.13
C TRP A 25 14.22 -1.90 0.27
N SER A 26 13.30 -1.00 -0.10
CA SER A 26 13.41 0.41 0.28
C SER A 26 13.40 0.56 1.80
N GLU A 27 13.82 1.72 2.28
CA GLU A 27 13.53 2.15 3.64
C GLU A 27 12.03 2.15 3.92
N TRP A 28 11.68 2.02 5.20
CA TRP A 28 10.32 2.18 5.66
C TRP A 28 9.89 3.63 5.52
N LYS A 29 8.71 3.84 4.93
CA LYS A 29 8.03 5.13 4.84
C LYS A 29 6.70 5.05 5.59
N THR A 30 6.22 6.18 6.10
CA THR A 30 4.87 6.27 6.66
C THR A 30 3.91 6.62 5.53
N THR A 31 2.73 5.98 5.48
CA THR A 31 1.70 6.37 4.51
C THR A 31 1.27 7.81 4.75
N SER A 32 0.87 8.53 3.71
CA SER A 32 0.40 9.91 3.88
C SER A 32 -0.72 10.02 4.92
N CYS A 33 -1.76 9.18 4.85
CA CYS A 33 -3.02 9.35 5.57
C CYS A 33 -3.14 8.63 6.93
N PHE A 34 -2.39 7.54 7.12
CA PHE A 34 -2.46 6.74 8.34
C PHE A 34 -1.08 6.77 9.01
N LYS A 35 -0.92 7.61 10.03
CA LYS A 35 0.38 7.98 10.63
C LYS A 35 1.14 6.81 11.27
N TYR A 36 0.46 5.72 11.60
CA TYR A 36 1.08 4.50 12.13
C TYR A 36 0.96 3.30 11.19
N LEU A 37 0.64 3.54 9.92
CA LEU A 37 0.76 2.55 8.86
C LEU A 37 2.00 2.87 8.05
N ASN A 38 2.98 1.99 8.12
CA ASN A 38 4.22 2.12 7.38
C ASN A 38 4.25 1.16 6.21
N TYR A 39 5.03 1.48 5.17
CA TYR A 39 5.21 0.63 4.02
C TYR A 39 6.65 0.67 3.51
N ARG A 40 7.05 -0.35 2.75
CA ARG A 40 8.27 -0.38 1.95
C ARG A 40 8.03 -1.18 0.68
N VAL A 41 8.85 -0.92 -0.34
CA VAL A 41 8.72 -1.56 -1.65
C VAL A 41 10.01 -2.21 -2.10
N LYS A 42 9.90 -3.24 -2.92
CA LYS A 42 11.04 -3.94 -3.56
C LYS A 42 10.66 -4.34 -4.97
N LYS A 43 11.55 -4.11 -5.94
CA LYS A 43 11.34 -4.59 -7.31
C LYS A 43 11.53 -6.11 -7.35
N GLY A 44 10.66 -6.79 -8.08
CA GLY A 44 10.73 -8.23 -8.27
C GLY A 44 11.69 -8.63 -9.38
N GLU A 45 12.00 -9.92 -9.43
CA GLU A 45 12.91 -10.51 -10.42
C GLU A 45 12.34 -10.49 -11.84
N THR A 46 11.01 -10.55 -11.96
CA THR A 46 10.32 -10.47 -13.27
C THR A 46 10.04 -9.03 -13.62
N ALA A 47 10.24 -8.69 -14.91
CA ALA A 47 9.84 -7.41 -15.44
C ALA A 47 8.35 -7.15 -15.15
N LYS A 48 8.02 -5.96 -14.64
CA LYS A 48 6.72 -5.54 -14.05
C LYS A 48 6.43 -5.90 -12.59
N LYS A 49 7.09 -6.88 -11.98
CA LYS A 49 6.70 -7.34 -10.63
C LYS A 49 7.26 -6.42 -9.55
N TRP A 50 6.44 -6.11 -8.56
CA TRP A 50 6.81 -5.36 -7.35
C TRP A 50 6.25 -6.03 -6.10
N TYR A 51 7.00 -5.94 -5.01
CA TYR A 51 6.56 -6.32 -3.68
C TYR A 51 6.29 -5.06 -2.86
N ILE A 52 5.19 -5.08 -2.12
CA ILE A 52 4.87 -4.07 -1.11
C ILE A 52 4.72 -4.80 0.22
N GLU A 53 5.37 -4.28 1.26
CA GLU A 53 5.19 -4.74 2.62
C GLU A 53 4.68 -3.58 3.48
N PHE A 54 3.58 -3.82 4.17
CA PHE A 54 3.00 -2.90 5.12
C PHE A 54 3.31 -3.35 6.54
N LYS A 55 3.52 -2.39 7.45
CA LYS A 55 3.68 -2.61 8.89
C LYS A 55 2.62 -1.82 9.63
N ASN A 56 1.84 -2.51 10.47
CA ASN A 56 0.84 -1.88 11.31
C ASN A 56 1.45 -1.53 12.68
N ASN A 57 1.74 -0.25 12.91
CA ASN A 57 2.22 0.24 14.20
C ASN A 57 1.09 0.79 15.10
N TYR A 58 -0.18 0.66 14.70
CA TYR A 58 -1.29 0.92 15.61
C TYR A 58 -1.38 -0.16 16.69
N ASN A 59 -1.94 0.17 17.84
CA ASN A 59 -2.23 -0.75 18.95
C ASN A 59 -3.50 -1.61 18.70
N GLN A 60 -3.94 -1.71 17.45
CA GLN A 60 -5.16 -2.38 17.03
C GLN A 60 -5.00 -2.98 15.64
N ASN A 61 -5.82 -3.98 15.32
CA ASN A 61 -5.79 -4.62 14.01
C ASN A 61 -6.31 -3.65 12.95
N ILE A 62 -5.73 -3.70 11.75
CA ILE A 62 -6.19 -2.92 10.60
C ILE A 62 -6.65 -3.86 9.52
N SER A 63 -7.84 -3.64 8.99
CA SER A 63 -8.27 -4.19 7.71
C SER A 63 -8.25 -3.10 6.66
N MET A 64 -7.61 -3.35 5.52
CA MET A 64 -7.43 -2.35 4.47
C MET A 64 -7.47 -3.00 3.09
N SER A 65 -7.85 -2.24 2.07
CA SER A 65 -7.57 -2.59 0.68
C SER A 65 -6.41 -1.78 0.11
N VAL A 66 -5.72 -2.42 -0.83
CA VAL A 66 -4.66 -1.82 -1.62
C VAL A 66 -5.05 -1.93 -3.08
N THR A 67 -4.88 -0.85 -3.84
CA THR A 67 -5.11 -0.80 -5.28
C THR A 67 -3.88 -0.24 -5.98
N ILE A 68 -3.45 -0.86 -7.09
CA ILE A 68 -2.33 -0.35 -7.88
C ILE A 68 -2.82 0.64 -8.93
N LYS A 69 -2.14 1.78 -9.05
CA LYS A 69 -2.34 2.75 -10.13
C LYS A 69 -1.46 2.35 -11.31
N ASN A 70 -2.03 2.37 -12.53
CA ASN A 70 -1.31 2.03 -13.77
C ASN A 70 -0.63 0.65 -13.68
N GLY A 71 -1.44 -0.36 -13.39
CA GLY A 71 -0.95 -1.71 -13.17
C GLY A 71 -2.08 -2.69 -12.89
N PHE A 72 -1.71 -3.89 -12.47
CA PHE A 72 -2.62 -4.97 -12.16
C PHE A 72 -2.39 -5.50 -10.76
N GLY A 73 -3.50 -5.75 -10.09
CA GLY A 73 -3.54 -6.29 -8.74
C GLY A 73 -4.25 -5.37 -7.77
N GLY A 74 -4.27 -5.84 -6.54
CA GLY A 74 -4.98 -5.22 -5.44
C GLY A 74 -5.44 -6.33 -4.52
N ASP A 75 -5.40 -6.06 -3.23
CA ASP A 75 -5.76 -7.05 -2.22
C ASP A 75 -6.44 -6.38 -1.04
N ARG A 76 -7.13 -7.22 -0.29
CA ARG A 76 -7.80 -6.90 0.95
C ARG A 76 -7.14 -7.74 2.02
N SER A 77 -6.63 -7.10 3.05
CA SER A 77 -5.91 -7.82 4.09
C SER A 77 -6.19 -7.22 5.47
N THR A 78 -6.01 -8.07 6.48
CA THR A 78 -5.97 -7.63 7.86
C THR A 78 -4.54 -7.81 8.37
N ILE A 79 -3.99 -6.76 8.98
CA ILE A 79 -2.68 -6.76 9.62
C ILE A 79 -2.90 -6.59 11.11
N LYS A 80 -2.46 -7.57 11.91
CA LYS A 80 -2.57 -7.43 13.36
C LYS A 80 -1.67 -6.31 13.88
N SER A 81 -1.99 -5.78 15.04
CA SER A 81 -1.15 -4.80 15.72
C SER A 81 0.30 -5.31 15.84
N GLY A 82 1.26 -4.49 15.41
CA GLY A 82 2.70 -4.81 15.44
C GLY A 82 3.19 -5.74 14.33
N GLU A 83 2.31 -6.31 13.51
CA GLU A 83 2.69 -7.25 12.44
C GLU A 83 2.92 -6.56 11.09
N THR A 84 3.51 -7.31 10.16
CA THR A 84 3.65 -6.91 8.76
C THR A 84 2.84 -7.80 7.81
N LYS A 85 2.48 -7.25 6.65
CA LYS A 85 1.86 -7.98 5.55
C LYS A 85 2.58 -7.66 4.26
N LYS A 86 3.09 -8.70 3.60
CA LYS A 86 3.71 -8.64 2.28
C LYS A 86 2.76 -9.18 1.22
N SER A 87 2.69 -8.46 0.11
CA SER A 87 1.99 -8.84 -1.12
C SER A 87 2.83 -8.44 -2.35
N TYR A 88 2.47 -8.96 -3.53
CA TYR A 88 3.11 -8.58 -4.79
C TYR A 88 2.07 -8.15 -5.81
N TYR A 89 2.49 -7.28 -6.72
CA TYR A 89 1.65 -6.69 -7.75
C TYR A 89 2.45 -6.45 -9.03
N PHE A 90 1.77 -6.00 -10.07
CA PHE A 90 2.38 -5.73 -11.37
C PHE A 90 2.12 -4.30 -11.83
N THR A 91 3.13 -3.65 -12.40
CA THR A 91 2.97 -2.42 -13.17
C THR A 91 2.59 -2.74 -14.61
N ASP A 92 2.00 -1.80 -15.34
CA ASP A 92 1.74 -1.94 -16.78
C ASP A 92 3.04 -1.82 -17.62
N VAL A 93 4.00 -1.00 -17.16
CA VAL A 93 5.33 -0.79 -17.77
C VAL A 93 6.35 -1.83 -17.29
N GLU A 94 7.04 -2.46 -18.25
CA GLU A 94 8.02 -3.55 -18.06
C GLU A 94 9.20 -3.18 -17.17
N TYR A 95 9.78 -2.00 -17.41
CA TYR A 95 10.93 -1.48 -16.70
C TYR A 95 10.56 -0.26 -15.84
N ALA A 96 9.35 -0.28 -15.26
CA ALA A 96 8.94 0.78 -14.36
C ALA A 96 10.02 1.02 -13.29
N SER A 97 10.34 2.29 -13.05
CA SER A 97 11.24 2.72 -11.98
C SER A 97 10.51 2.97 -10.67
N ARG A 98 9.17 2.99 -10.68
CA ARG A 98 8.33 3.14 -9.49
C ARG A 98 7.07 2.28 -9.60
N ILE A 99 6.40 2.11 -8.46
CA ILE A 99 5.03 1.58 -8.37
C ILE A 99 4.18 2.59 -7.61
N ASP A 100 3.03 2.93 -8.18
CA ASP A 100 2.07 3.85 -7.57
C ASP A 100 0.90 3.01 -7.04
N PHE A 101 0.52 3.20 -5.77
CA PHE A 101 -0.59 2.44 -5.15
C PHE A 101 -1.44 3.34 -4.26
N VAL A 102 -2.57 2.81 -3.80
CA VAL A 102 -3.53 3.48 -2.91
C VAL A 102 -3.88 2.50 -1.80
N VAL A 103 -3.81 2.96 -0.55
CA VAL A 103 -4.46 2.26 0.57
C VAL A 103 -5.83 2.89 0.75
N ASP A 104 -6.88 2.12 0.51
CA ASP A 104 -8.27 2.54 0.65
C ASP A 104 -9.03 1.64 1.63
N LYS A 105 -10.22 2.09 2.04
CA LYS A 105 -11.17 1.29 2.83
C LYS A 105 -10.55 0.68 4.09
N VAL A 106 -9.96 1.56 4.90
CA VAL A 106 -9.32 1.18 6.16
C VAL A 106 -10.35 1.04 7.26
N LYS A 107 -10.18 0.03 8.12
CA LYS A 107 -10.95 -0.19 9.32
C LYS A 107 -10.05 -0.64 10.46
N PHE A 108 -10.47 -0.32 11.67
CA PHE A 108 -9.78 -0.70 12.88
C PHE A 108 -10.61 -1.71 13.67
N ASN A 109 -9.97 -2.83 14.05
CA ASN A 109 -10.60 -3.95 14.77
C ASN A 109 -11.87 -4.52 14.12
N ASP A 110 -12.04 -4.33 12.81
CA ASP A 110 -13.19 -4.81 12.05
C ASP A 110 -12.72 -5.34 10.69
N THR A 111 -13.00 -6.62 10.44
CA THR A 111 -12.62 -7.34 9.21
C THR A 111 -13.71 -7.36 8.14
N SER A 112 -14.86 -6.73 8.40
CA SER A 112 -15.96 -6.63 7.46
C SER A 112 -15.70 -5.60 6.36
N TRP A 113 -16.18 -5.87 5.15
CA TRP A 113 -15.97 -5.03 3.97
C TRP A 113 -17.20 -4.17 3.60
N SER A 114 -18.08 -3.94 4.56
CA SER A 114 -19.28 -3.11 4.44
C SER A 114 -19.34 -2.07 5.56
N GLY A 115 -20.05 -0.96 5.34
CA GLY A 115 -20.16 0.11 6.34
C GLY A 115 -19.07 1.17 6.24
N PRO A 116 -18.98 2.08 7.23
CA PRO A 116 -18.08 3.22 7.16
C PRO A 116 -16.62 2.77 7.24
N TYR A 117 -15.78 3.47 6.51
CA TYR A 117 -14.32 3.32 6.57
C TYR A 117 -13.73 4.45 7.40
N ALA A 118 -12.55 4.22 7.96
CA ALA A 118 -11.82 5.23 8.71
C ALA A 118 -11.42 6.39 7.79
N GLU A 119 -11.56 7.60 8.32
CA GLU A 119 -10.96 8.81 7.76
C GLU A 119 -9.45 8.85 8.08
N CYS A 120 -8.72 9.73 7.40
CA CYS A 120 -7.30 9.96 7.68
C CYS A 120 -7.06 10.50 9.09
N ASP A 121 -5.93 10.15 9.68
CA ASP A 121 -5.58 10.49 11.06
C ASP A 121 -4.30 11.33 11.21
N TYR A 122 -3.94 12.03 10.13
CA TYR A 122 -2.83 12.99 10.01
C TYR A 122 -2.52 13.71 11.33
#